data_AF-A0A9C7PNA5-F1
#
_entry.id   AF-A0A9C7PNA5-F1
#
_cell.length_a   1.000
_cell.length_b   1.000
_cell.length_c   1.000
_cell.angle_alpha   90.00
_cell.angle_beta   90.00
_cell.angle_gamma   90.00
#
_symmetry.space_group_name_H-M   'P 1'
#
loop_
_entity.id
_entity.type
_entity.pdbx_description
1 polymer ?
#
loop_
_entity_poly.entity_id
_entity_poly.type
_entity_poly.pdbx_seq_one_letter_code
_entity_poly.pdbx_strand_id
1 'polypeptide(L)' 'MADQSRDAFSTRHLCPCDLCKGGRYNRETLDIRYKGKTISEVLAMTVAEACDFFSAVPVIKRKLDTLMELA' A
#
# COMPACT_ATOMS: atom_id res chain seq x y z
N MET A 1 9.11 15.57 -34.65
CA MET A 1 9.53 15.84 -33.26
C MET A 1 8.30 16.39 -32.55
N ALA A 2 7.45 15.50 -32.05
CA ALA A 2 6.17 15.88 -31.44
C ALA A 2 6.45 16.25 -29.98
N ASP A 3 6.22 17.53 -29.69
CA ASP A 3 6.22 18.11 -28.36
C ASP A 3 5.11 17.47 -27.52
N GLN A 4 5.46 16.49 -26.69
CA GLN A 4 4.56 15.78 -25.76
C GLN A 4 4.25 16.62 -24.51
N SER A 5 4.29 17.94 -24.62
CA SER A 5 4.16 18.87 -23.50
C SER A 5 2.82 19.59 -23.53
N ARG A 6 1.68 18.88 -23.66
CA ARG A 6 0.36 19.53 -23.45
C ARG A 6 -0.87 18.66 -23.18
N ASP A 7 -0.81 17.33 -23.30
CA ASP A 7 -2.03 16.49 -23.22
C ASP A 7 -2.03 15.52 -22.03
N ALA A 8 -2.18 16.02 -20.79
CA ALA A 8 -2.41 15.16 -19.63
C ALA A 8 -3.26 15.78 -18.50
N PHE A 9 -4.07 16.80 -18.80
CA PHE A 9 -4.95 17.45 -17.82
C PHE A 9 -6.41 16.99 -17.90
N SER A 10 -6.66 15.80 -18.46
CA SER A 10 -8.00 15.23 -18.62
C SER A 10 -8.06 13.84 -17.98
N THR A 11 -8.87 13.72 -16.93
CA THR A 11 -9.16 12.49 -16.17
C THR A 11 -8.06 12.07 -15.17
N ARG A 12 -8.45 11.91 -13.91
CA ARG A 12 -7.65 11.56 -12.71
C ARG A 12 -6.51 10.55 -12.98
N HIS A 13 -5.33 11.04 -13.35
CA HIS A 13 -4.18 10.20 -13.71
C HIS A 13 -3.40 9.79 -12.46
N LEU A 14 -3.47 8.51 -12.11
CA LEU A 14 -2.73 7.95 -10.98
C LEU A 14 -1.35 7.46 -11.44
N CYS A 15 -0.42 8.38 -11.69
CA CYS A 15 0.96 8.04 -12.01
C CYS A 15 1.74 7.67 -10.73
N PRO A 16 2.47 6.54 -10.69
CA PRO A 16 3.40 6.25 -9.62
C PRO A 16 4.46 7.36 -9.51
N CYS A 17 4.77 7.78 -8.29
CA CYS A 17 5.83 8.77 -8.06
C CYS A 17 7.20 8.19 -8.44
N ASP A 18 8.02 8.92 -9.19
CA ASP A 18 9.35 8.45 -9.64
C ASP A 18 10.33 8.18 -8.49
N LEU A 19 10.17 8.91 -7.37
CA LEU A 19 11.04 8.78 -6.20
C LEU A 19 10.69 7.57 -5.34
N CYS A 20 9.42 7.41 -4.96
CA CYS A 20 9.00 6.34 -4.05
C CYS A 20 8.41 5.13 -4.77
N LYS A 21 8.17 5.23 -6.08
CA LYS A 21 7.57 4.18 -6.94
C LYS A 21 6.28 3.59 -6.37
N GLY A 22 5.51 4.41 -5.64
CA GLY A 22 4.27 3.99 -4.98
C GLY A 22 4.42 3.53 -3.53
N GLY A 23 5.64 3.40 -3.00
CA GLY A 23 5.92 2.98 -1.62
C GLY A 23 5.58 4.03 -0.56
N ARG A 24 5.40 5.32 -0.93
CA ARG A 24 4.94 6.45 -0.07
C ARG A 24 5.79 6.81 1.16
N TYR A 25 6.85 6.05 1.45
CA TYR A 25 7.77 6.30 2.57
C TYR A 25 9.20 6.54 2.09
N ASN A 26 10.03 7.16 2.95
CA ASN A 26 11.46 7.30 2.69
C ASN A 26 12.19 5.96 2.84
N ARG A 27 13.44 5.91 2.38
CA ARG A 27 14.23 4.67 2.39
C ARG A 27 14.43 4.10 3.80
N GLU A 28 14.75 4.96 4.77
CA GLU A 28 14.98 4.57 6.16
C GLU A 28 13.75 3.89 6.78
N THR A 29 12.54 4.38 6.48
CA THR A 29 11.29 3.79 6.97
C THR A 29 11.02 2.43 6.30
N LEU A 30 11.36 2.28 5.02
CA LEU A 30 11.19 1.02 4.29
C LEU A 30 12.20 -0.06 4.70
N ASP A 31 13.27 0.30 5.41
CA ASP A 31 14.23 -0.67 5.95
C ASP A 31 13.73 -1.34 7.25
N ILE A 32 12.72 -0.76 7.92
CA ILE A 32 12.13 -1.31 9.15
C ILE A 32 11.22 -2.49 8.83
N ARG A 33 11.38 -3.60 9.57
CA ARG A 33 10.61 -4.83 9.38
C ARG A 33 9.80 -5.21 10.62
N TYR A 34 8.55 -5.54 10.40
CA TYR A 34 7.67 -6.20 11.36
C TYR A 34 7.33 -7.60 10.87
N LYS A 35 7.65 -8.64 11.65
CA LYS A 35 7.53 -10.05 11.24
C LYS A 35 8.13 -10.33 9.85
N GLY A 36 9.28 -9.72 9.55
CA GLY A 36 9.98 -9.86 8.28
C GLY A 36 9.50 -8.97 7.13
N LYS A 37 8.35 -8.28 7.28
CA LYS A 37 7.78 -7.42 6.24
C LYS A 37 7.96 -5.93 6.53
N THR A 38 8.17 -5.13 5.50
CA THR A 38 8.21 -3.66 5.57
C THR A 38 6.79 -3.09 5.62
N ILE A 39 6.63 -1.81 6.00
CA ILE A 39 5.32 -1.14 6.01
C ILE A 39 4.66 -1.14 4.62
N SER A 40 5.44 -0.97 3.54
CA SER A 40 4.91 -0.99 2.18
C SER A 40 4.43 -2.38 1.77
N GLU A 41 5.12 -3.44 2.20
CA GLU A 41 4.70 -4.82 1.95
C GLU A 41 3.42 -5.15 2.73
N VAL A 42 3.29 -4.66 3.97
CA VAL A 42 2.07 -4.83 4.77
C VAL A 42 0.87 -4.15 4.14
N LEU A 43 1.03 -2.93 3.62
CA LEU A 43 -0.04 -2.17 2.97
C LEU A 43 -0.41 -2.70 1.58
N ALA A 44 0.44 -3.53 0.97
CA ALA A 44 0.16 -4.19 -0.30
C ALA A 44 -0.60 -5.51 -0.14
N MET A 45 -0.76 -6.03 1.08
CA MET A 45 -1.49 -7.27 1.34
C MET A 45 -2.98 -7.11 1.08
N THR A 46 -3.62 -8.20 0.67
CA THR A 46 -5.07 -8.33 0.69
C THR A 46 -5.59 -8.34 2.13
N VAL A 47 -6.87 -8.05 2.31
CA VAL A 47 -7.49 -8.09 3.65
C VAL A 47 -7.39 -9.50 4.26
N ALA A 48 -7.56 -10.56 3.45
CA ALA A 48 -7.43 -11.94 3.90
C ALA A 48 -6.02 -12.25 4.43
N GLU A 49 -4.98 -11.90 3.67
CA GLU A 49 -3.59 -12.05 4.12
C GLU A 49 -3.30 -11.23 5.37
N ALA A 50 -3.86 -10.01 5.46
CA ALA A 50 -3.70 -9.16 6.62
C ALA A 50 -4.39 -9.74 7.87
N CYS A 51 -5.57 -10.37 7.74
CA CYS A 51 -6.26 -11.06 8.84
C CYS A 51 -5.38 -12.15 9.45
N ASP A 52 -4.74 -12.97 8.62
CA ASP A 52 -3.83 -14.02 9.07
C ASP A 52 -2.55 -13.43 9.68
N PHE A 53 -1.96 -12.43 9.03
CA PHE A 53 -0.73 -11.78 9.47
C PHE A 53 -0.87 -11.08 10.85
N PHE A 54 -2.02 -10.45 11.08
CA PHE A 54 -2.36 -9.74 12.32
C PHE A 54 -3.19 -10.58 13.30
N SER A 55 -3.28 -11.90 13.10
CA SER A 55 -4.02 -12.82 13.99
C SER A 55 -3.63 -12.70 15.47
N ALA A 56 -2.36 -12.42 15.76
CA ALA A 56 -1.83 -12.23 17.11
C ALA A 56 -2.06 -10.82 17.71
N VAL A 57 -2.69 -9.88 16.97
CA VAL A 57 -2.96 -8.50 17.40
C VAL A 57 -4.48 -8.25 17.38
N PRO A 58 -5.20 -8.52 18.49
CA PRO A 58 -6.67 -8.55 18.50
C PRO A 58 -7.34 -7.24 18.06
N VAL A 59 -6.73 -6.09 18.38
CA VAL A 59 -7.27 -4.76 18.03
C VAL A 59 -7.27 -4.53 16.52
N ILE A 60 -6.26 -5.04 15.81
CA ILE A 60 -6.16 -4.93 14.35
C ILE A 60 -7.04 -6.00 13.71
N LYS A 61 -6.95 -7.24 14.19
CA LYS A 61 -7.73 -8.37 13.68
C LYS A 61 -9.23 -8.06 13.63
N ARG A 62 -9.80 -7.55 14.73
CA ARG A 62 -11.23 -7.17 14.80
C ARG A 62 -11.67 -6.21 13.70
N LYS A 63 -10.80 -5.29 13.27
CA LYS A 63 -11.11 -4.32 12.20
C LYS A 63 -11.05 -4.98 10.83
N LEU A 64 -10.10 -5.87 10.62
CA LEU A 64 -9.93 -6.61 9.37
C LEU A 64 -11.03 -7.66 9.19
N ASP A 65 -11.47 -8.31 10.28
CA ASP A 65 -12.57 -9.28 10.27
C ASP A 65 -13.86 -8.62 9.75
N THR A 66 -14.18 -7.38 10.17
CA THR A 66 -15.34 -6.63 9.63
C THR A 66 -15.21 -6.36 8.13
N LEU A 67 -14.00 -6.14 7.62
CA LEU A 67 -13.77 -5.97 6.19
C LEU A 67 -13.90 -7.29 5.41
N MET A 68 -13.57 -8.43 6.03
CA MET A 68 -13.74 -9.76 5.45
C MET A 68 -15.21 -10.21 5.38
N GLU A 69 -16.02 -9.85 6.37
CA GLU A 69 -17.44 -10.22 6.43
C GLU A 69 -18.29 -9.56 5.32
N LEU A 70 -17.79 -8.48 4.72
CA LEU A 70 -18.48 -7.70 3.68
C LEU A 70 -17.94 -7.95 2.27
N ALA A 71 -16.87 -8.74 2.14
CA ALA A 71 -16.15 -9.00 0.89
C ALA A 71 -16.76 -10.12 0.06
#